data_AF-A0A5K0ZFV6-F1
#
_entry.id   AF-A0A5K0ZFV6-F1
#
_cell.length_a   1.000
_cell.length_b   1.000
_cell.length_c   1.000
_cell.angle_alpha   90.00
_cell.angle_beta   90.00
_cell.angle_gamma   90.00
#
_symmetry.space_group_name_H-M   'P 1'
#
loop_
_entity.id
_entity.type
_entity.pdbx_description
1 polymer ?
#
loop_
_entity_poly.entity_id
_entity_poly.type
_entity_poly.pdbx_seq_one_letter_code
_entity_poly.pdbx_strand_id
1 'polypeptide(L)'
;MVAIEKERETETEFCLPKEVRKILHTLACQWEDVLDDKKLQVVQLKGAMTNEVFQCLWVSKKEVVYRKVLVRIYGEGVDVFFDREDEIRTFECMSKHGQGPRLLGHFPNGRVEEFIHAR
;
A
#
# COMPACT_ATOMS: atom_id res chain seq x y z
N MET A 1 13.01 -33.16 -5.05
CA MET A 1 11.79 -32.38 -5.30
C MET A 1 11.48 -31.63 -4.02
N VAL A 2 11.86 -30.36 -3.94
CA VAL A 2 11.67 -29.56 -2.73
C VAL A 2 10.23 -29.04 -2.74
N ALA A 3 9.46 -29.46 -1.75
CA ALA A 3 8.12 -28.95 -1.51
C ALA A 3 8.23 -27.45 -1.22
N ILE A 4 7.65 -26.63 -2.09
CA ILE A 4 7.46 -25.21 -1.84
C ILE A 4 6.33 -25.12 -0.82
N GLU A 5 6.69 -24.81 0.42
CA GLU A 5 5.74 -24.55 1.50
C GLU A 5 4.86 -23.38 1.08
N LYS A 6 3.60 -23.70 0.77
CA LYS A 6 2.55 -22.72 0.52
C LYS A 6 2.14 -22.22 1.89
N GLU A 7 2.77 -21.14 2.36
CA GLU A 7 2.33 -20.41 3.54
C GLU A 7 0.87 -20.00 3.31
N ARG A 8 -0.03 -20.66 4.02
CA ARG A 8 -1.44 -20.30 4.10
C ARG A 8 -1.50 -19.07 5.00
N GLU A 9 -1.40 -17.90 4.39
CA GLU A 9 -1.73 -16.64 5.06
C GLU A 9 -3.22 -16.70 5.44
N THR A 10 -3.46 -16.68 6.74
CA THR A 10 -4.78 -16.49 7.34
C THR A 10 -5.36 -15.18 6.83
N GLU A 11 -6.40 -15.26 6.01
CA GLU A 11 -7.15 -14.14 5.46
C GLU A 11 -7.97 -13.48 6.60
N THR A 12 -7.28 -12.79 7.51
CA THR A 12 -7.95 -11.84 8.41
C THR A 12 -8.41 -10.68 7.53
N GLU A 13 -9.73 -10.51 7.40
CA GLU A 13 -10.34 -9.33 6.78
C GLU A 13 -9.90 -8.08 7.54
N PHE A 14 -8.80 -7.46 7.11
CA PHE A 14 -8.38 -6.17 7.64
C PHE A 14 -9.26 -5.07 7.05
N CYS A 15 -9.98 -4.37 7.91
CA CYS A 15 -10.78 -3.24 7.49
C CYS A 15 -9.93 -1.97 7.43
N LEU A 16 -9.46 -1.61 6.23
CA LEU A 16 -8.83 -0.31 6.01
C LEU A 16 -9.80 0.83 6.34
N PRO A 17 -9.32 1.97 6.88
CA PRO A 17 -10.14 3.16 7.12
C PRO A 17 -10.89 3.61 5.85
N LYS A 18 -12.04 4.25 6.03
CA LYS A 18 -12.93 4.64 4.91
C LYS A 18 -12.24 5.60 3.94
N GLU A 19 -11.43 6.50 4.49
CA GLU A 19 -10.65 7.49 3.73
C GLU A 19 -9.65 6.79 2.82
N VAL A 20 -8.95 5.77 3.34
CA VAL A 20 -8.00 4.96 2.59
C VAL A 20 -8.71 4.20 1.47
N ARG A 21 -9.85 3.57 1.76
CA ARG A 21 -10.65 2.86 0.75
C ARG A 21 -11.08 3.79 -0.39
N LYS A 22 -11.45 5.04 -0.07
CA LYS A 22 -11.80 6.05 -1.07
C LYS A 22 -10.62 6.39 -1.97
N ILE A 23 -9.43 6.61 -1.40
CA ILE A 23 -8.20 6.88 -2.18
C ILE A 23 -7.89 5.67 -3.09
N LEU A 24 -7.90 4.47 -2.54
CA LEU A 24 -7.62 3.23 -3.30
C LEU A 24 -8.61 3.02 -4.43
N HIS A 25 -9.90 3.26 -4.20
CA HIS A 25 -10.92 3.20 -5.25
C HIS A 25 -10.68 4.26 -6.33
N THR A 26 -10.39 5.51 -5.97
CA THR A 26 -10.06 6.56 -6.96
C THR A 26 -8.83 6.19 -7.79
N LEU A 27 -7.80 5.61 -7.19
CA LEU A 27 -6.62 5.12 -7.92
C LEU A 27 -6.97 3.97 -8.87
N ALA A 28 -7.74 2.99 -8.40
CA ALA A 28 -8.16 1.85 -9.21
C ALA A 28 -9.00 2.28 -10.43
N CYS A 29 -9.89 3.25 -10.27
CA CYS A 29 -10.68 3.80 -11.38
C CYS A 29 -9.85 4.52 -12.45
N GLN A 30 -8.65 5.02 -12.11
CA GLN A 30 -7.75 5.69 -13.05
C GLN A 30 -6.93 4.69 -13.89
N TRP A 31 -6.83 3.43 -13.47
CA TRP A 31 -6.07 2.41 -14.18
C TRP A 31 -6.95 1.61 -15.13
N GLU A 32 -6.69 1.76 -16.43
CA GLU A 32 -7.45 1.07 -17.48
C GLU A 32 -7.34 -0.46 -17.43
N ASP A 33 -6.26 -0.97 -16.82
CA ASP A 33 -5.97 -2.39 -16.76
C ASP A 33 -6.50 -3.08 -15.50
N VAL A 34 -7.17 -2.38 -14.58
CA VAL A 34 -7.90 -3.03 -13.48
C VAL A 34 -9.18 -3.66 -14.02
N LEU A 35 -9.43 -4.92 -13.67
CA LEU A 35 -10.61 -5.66 -14.14
C LEU A 35 -11.88 -5.26 -13.36
N ASP A 36 -11.74 -5.10 -12.04
CA ASP A 36 -12.81 -4.72 -11.12
C ASP A 36 -12.21 -3.89 -9.99
N ASP A 37 -12.56 -2.60 -9.92
CA ASP A 37 -12.07 -1.65 -8.92
C ASP A 37 -12.54 -2.00 -7.49
N LYS A 38 -13.64 -2.76 -7.38
CA LYS A 38 -14.23 -3.17 -6.09
C LYS A 38 -13.59 -4.44 -5.53
N LYS A 39 -12.97 -5.26 -6.37
CA LYS A 39 -12.24 -6.48 -5.96
C LYS A 39 -10.84 -6.15 -5.45
N LEU A 40 -10.80 -5.36 -4.38
CA LEU A 40 -9.58 -5.05 -3.65
C LEU A 40 -9.25 -6.19 -2.67
N GLN A 41 -8.07 -6.77 -2.83
CA GLN A 41 -7.47 -7.68 -1.84
C GLN A 41 -6.51 -6.89 -0.96
N VAL A 42 -6.53 -7.15 0.36
CA VAL A 42 -5.69 -6.47 1.33
C VAL A 42 -4.95 -7.51 2.16
N VAL A 43 -3.62 -7.42 2.19
CA VAL A 43 -2.74 -8.30 2.95
C VAL A 43 -1.90 -7.45 3.89
N GLN A 44 -1.92 -7.72 5.20
CA GLN A 44 -1.04 -7.04 6.15
C GLN A 44 0.37 -7.62 6.07
N LEU A 45 1.37 -6.77 5.85
CA LEU A 45 2.78 -7.16 5.86
C LEU A 45 3.31 -7.10 7.29
N LYS A 46 3.77 -8.24 7.80
CA LYS A 46 4.42 -8.35 9.11
C LYS A 46 5.87 -7.86 9.03
N GLY A 47 6.44 -7.52 10.18
CA GLY A 47 7.86 -7.12 10.30
C GLY A 47 8.13 -5.62 10.22
N ALA A 48 7.10 -4.80 10.01
CA ALA A 48 7.21 -3.36 10.21
C ALA A 48 7.23 -3.04 11.71
N MET A 49 8.24 -2.29 12.16
CA MET A 49 8.48 -2.06 13.60
C MET A 49 7.63 -0.93 14.18
N THR A 50 7.35 0.11 13.40
CA THR A 50 6.73 1.35 13.88
C THR A 50 5.41 1.70 13.19
N ASN A 51 5.15 1.08 12.04
CA ASN A 51 4.03 1.41 11.17
C ASN A 51 3.29 0.14 10.78
N GLU A 52 1.98 0.24 10.58
CA GLU A 52 1.23 -0.84 9.96
C GLU A 52 1.33 -0.71 8.43
N VAL A 53 1.70 -1.80 7.77
CA VAL A 53 1.90 -1.81 6.32
C VAL A 53 0.96 -2.83 5.70
N PHE A 54 0.21 -2.41 4.71
CA PHE A 54 -0.74 -3.24 3.99
C PHE A 54 -0.40 -3.24 2.50
N GLN A 55 -0.35 -4.41 1.91
CA GLN A 55 -0.32 -4.60 0.47
C GLN A 55 -1.75 -4.66 -0.06
N CYS A 56 -2.06 -3.79 -1.02
CA CYS A 56 -3.37 -3.71 -1.66
C CYS A 56 -3.23 -4.15 -3.12
N LEU A 57 -4.06 -5.12 -3.54
CA LEU A 57 -3.96 -5.77 -4.84
C LEU A 57 -5.28 -5.73 -5.60
N TRP A 58 -5.19 -5.52 -6.91
CA TRP A 58 -6.29 -5.69 -7.86
C TRP A 58 -5.88 -6.64 -8.98
N VAL A 59 -6.83 -7.46 -9.42
CA VAL A 59 -6.67 -8.32 -10.60
C VAL A 59 -6.62 -7.45 -11.85
N SER A 60 -5.56 -7.58 -12.64
CA SER A 60 -5.46 -6.91 -13.94
C SER A 60 -6.22 -7.69 -15.01
N LYS A 61 -6.75 -6.99 -16.03
CA LYS A 61 -7.35 -7.58 -17.25
C LYS A 61 -6.42 -8.53 -17.99
N LYS A 62 -5.11 -8.40 -17.77
CA LYS A 62 -4.11 -9.30 -18.37
C LYS A 62 -3.99 -10.65 -17.65
N GLU A 63 -4.83 -10.92 -16.62
CA GLU A 63 -4.97 -12.12 -15.77
C GLU A 63 -3.69 -12.71 -15.14
N VAL A 64 -2.51 -12.23 -15.54
CA VAL A 64 -1.18 -12.71 -15.14
C VAL A 64 -0.50 -11.73 -14.19
N VAL A 65 -1.04 -10.51 -14.04
CA VAL A 65 -0.41 -9.43 -13.26
C VAL A 65 -1.40 -8.84 -12.26
N TYR A 66 -0.93 -8.54 -11.07
CA TYR A 66 -1.67 -7.77 -10.08
C TYR A 66 -1.18 -6.32 -10.10
N ARG A 67 -2.11 -5.36 -10.11
CA ARG A 67 -1.79 -3.99 -9.72
C ARG A 67 -1.62 -3.97 -8.22
N LYS A 68 -0.48 -3.50 -7.74
CA LYS A 68 -0.10 -3.52 -6.33
C LYS A 68 0.25 -2.12 -5.88
N VAL A 69 -0.22 -1.77 -4.69
CA VAL A 69 0.22 -0.59 -3.94
C VAL A 69 0.48 -0.97 -2.50
N LEU A 70 1.22 -0.11 -1.80
CA LEU A 70 1.40 -0.20 -0.36
C LEU A 70 0.61 0.90 0.32
N VAL A 71 -0.13 0.55 1.37
CA VAL A 71 -0.69 1.49 2.32
C VAL A 71 0.15 1.42 3.57
N ARG A 72 0.71 2.56 3.98
CA ARG A 72 1.42 2.71 5.23
C ARG A 72 0.57 3.55 6.17
N ILE A 73 0.15 2.97 7.29
CA ILE A 73 -0.54 3.65 8.37
C ILE A 73 0.48 3.89 9.48
N TYR A 74 0.61 5.13 9.91
CA TYR A 74 1.50 5.48 10.99
C TYR A 74 0.89 5.07 12.34
N GLY A 75 1.68 4.44 13.20
CA GLY A 75 1.25 4.05 14.54
C GLY A 75 1.00 5.25 15.45
N GLU A 76 0.16 5.05 16.47
CA GLU A 76 -0.12 6.03 17.52
C GLU A 76 1.16 6.35 18.31
N GLY A 77 1.44 7.64 18.54
CA GLY A 77 2.60 8.11 19.31
C GLY A 77 3.92 8.22 18.53
N VAL A 78 3.96 7.82 17.26
CA VAL A 78 5.17 7.99 16.43
C VAL A 78 5.38 9.46 16.02
N ASP A 79 4.35 10.29 16.10
CA ASP A 79 4.38 11.75 15.94
C ASP A 79 5.19 12.48 17.03
N VAL A 80 5.41 11.85 18.20
CA VAL A 80 6.31 12.38 19.24
C VAL A 80 7.77 12.36 18.79
N PHE A 81 8.12 11.43 17.89
CA PHE A 81 9.49 11.25 17.40
C PHE A 81 9.73 11.89 16.03
N PHE A 82 8.69 12.03 15.21
CA PHE A 82 8.79 12.50 13.84
C PHE A 82 7.69 13.49 13.49
N ASP A 83 8.08 14.66 12.99
CA ASP A 83 7.15 15.62 12.40
C ASP A 83 6.56 15.03 11.10
N ARG A 84 5.23 14.84 11.10
CA ARG A 84 4.51 14.19 9.99
C ARG A 84 4.49 15.04 8.73
N GLU A 85 4.43 16.36 8.88
CA GLU A 85 4.43 17.27 7.74
C GLU A 85 5.80 17.27 7.06
N ASP A 86 6.87 17.31 7.84
CA ASP A 86 8.22 17.21 7.29
C ASP A 86 8.49 15.85 6.66
N GLU A 87 8.02 14.76 7.29
CA GLU A 87 8.14 13.41 6.74
C GLU A 87 7.46 13.31 5.37
N ILE A 88 6.20 13.75 5.25
CA ILE A 88 5.46 13.66 3.99
C ILE A 88 6.03 14.60 2.92
N ARG A 89 6.44 15.83 3.28
CA ARG A 89 7.08 16.78 2.36
C ARG A 89 8.38 16.20 1.80
N THR A 90 9.20 15.61 2.67
CA THR A 90 10.46 14.99 2.29
C THR A 90 10.22 13.79 1.39
N PHE A 91 9.29 12.91 1.76
CA PHE A 91 8.93 11.74 0.96
C PHE A 91 8.41 12.14 -0.42
N GLU A 92 7.53 13.13 -0.50
CA GLU A 92 6.99 13.63 -1.76
C GLU A 92 8.09 14.20 -2.66
N CYS A 93 9.02 14.98 -2.09
CA CYS A 93 10.17 15.52 -2.81
C CYS A 93 11.03 14.38 -3.40
N MET A 94 11.37 13.38 -2.61
CA MET A 94 12.17 12.22 -3.03
C MET A 94 11.46 11.43 -4.14
N SER A 95 10.17 11.13 -3.94
CA SER A 95 9.29 10.48 -4.92
C SER A 95 9.28 11.20 -6.27
N LYS A 96 9.13 12.55 -6.27
CA LYS A 96 9.11 13.37 -7.50
C LYS A 96 10.43 13.31 -8.28
N HIS A 97 11.56 13.15 -7.58
CA HIS A 97 12.88 13.01 -8.20
C HIS A 97 13.24 11.56 -8.56
N GLY A 98 12.29 10.62 -8.45
CA GLY A 98 12.52 9.20 -8.73
C GLY A 98 13.41 8.51 -7.69
N GLN A 99 13.58 9.12 -6.51
CA GLN A 99 14.34 8.56 -5.41
C GLN A 99 13.39 7.84 -4.46
N GLY A 100 13.24 6.53 -4.66
CA GLY A 100 12.33 5.68 -3.89
C GLY A 100 10.95 5.49 -4.54
N PRO A 101 9.98 4.93 -3.79
CA PRO A 101 8.63 4.68 -4.30
C PRO A 101 7.88 5.96 -4.61
N ARG A 102 6.98 5.93 -5.61
CA ARG A 102 6.07 7.05 -5.86
C ARG A 102 5.02 7.21 -4.77
N LEU A 103 4.78 8.45 -4.34
CA LEU A 103 3.62 8.82 -3.54
C LEU A 103 2.37 8.88 -4.43
N LEU A 104 1.41 7.98 -4.19
CA LEU A 104 0.15 7.90 -4.94
C LEU A 104 -1.00 8.63 -4.22
N GLY A 105 -0.88 8.82 -2.91
CA GLY A 105 -1.83 9.58 -2.11
C GLY A 105 -1.38 9.66 -0.66
N HIS A 106 -1.92 10.61 0.09
CA HIS A 106 -1.67 10.74 1.53
C HIS A 106 -2.96 11.09 2.26
N PHE A 107 -2.99 10.78 3.55
CA PHE A 107 -4.08 11.06 4.47
C PHE A 107 -3.49 11.36 5.86
N PRO A 108 -4.25 11.92 6.82
CA PRO A 108 -3.68 12.37 8.09
C PRO A 108 -2.82 11.33 8.82
N ASN A 109 -3.19 10.05 8.71
CA ASN A 109 -2.55 8.95 9.44
C ASN A 109 -1.70 8.03 8.54
N GLY A 110 -1.29 8.47 7.36
CA GLY A 110 -0.53 7.59 6.48
C GLY A 110 -0.44 8.02 5.02
N ARG A 111 0.01 7.08 4.19
CA ARG A 111 0.21 7.29 2.76
C ARG A 111 0.00 6.03 1.94
N VAL A 112 -0.27 6.23 0.65
CA VAL A 112 -0.34 5.21 -0.37
C VAL A 112 0.88 5.36 -1.28
N GLU A 113 1.66 4.30 -1.38
CA GLU A 113 2.94 4.24 -2.08
C GLU A 113 2.85 3.26 -3.26
N GLU A 114 3.66 3.50 -4.29
CA GLU A 114 3.94 2.50 -5.32
C GLU A 114 4.56 1.24 -4.71
N PHE A 115 4.13 0.07 -5.18
CA PHE A 115 4.76 -1.18 -4.79
C PHE A 115 6.03 -1.43 -5.62
N ILE A 116 7.20 -1.40 -4.97
CA ILE A 116 8.47 -1.78 -5.59
C ILE A 116 8.66 -3.30 -5.51
N HIS A 117 8.89 -3.94 -6.66
CA HIS A 117 9.30 -5.34 -6.70
C HIS A 117 10.82 -5.45 -6.47
N ALA A 118 11.22 -5.52 -5.19
CA ALA A 118 12.57 -5.89 -4.80
C ALA A 118 12.69 -7.42 -4.63
N ARG A 119 13.87 -7.98 -4.95
CA ARG A 119 14.20 -9.40 -4.78
C ARG A 119 14.99 -9.63 -3.51
#